data_AF-A0A9D1FIM2-F1
#
_entry.id   AF-A0A9D1FIM2-F1
#
_cell.length_a   1.000
_cell.length_b   1.000
_cell.length_c   1.000
_cell.angle_alpha   90.00
_cell.angle_beta   90.00
_cell.angle_gamma   90.00
#
_symmetry.space_group_name_H-M   'P 1'
#
loop_
_entity.id
_entity.type
_entity.pdbx_description
1 polymer ?
#
loop_
_entity_poly.entity_id
_entity_poly.type
_entity_poly.pdbx_seq_one_letter_code
_entity_poly.pdbx_strand_id
1 'polypeptide(L)'
;MIDVKNYAFLGQRSQEKKIENLKKENYSRIYAHEAAHKNAAGSLGGPIVIEYSPQGIPIGGHVNIRIPALNRENPDETISQAKQIKRAALAPVTDLSDADLNVARQAETLLSEAESYKKDQSKSGETLDLIG
;
A
#
# COMPACT_ATOMS: atom_id res chain seq x y z
N MET A 1 -54.23 21.96 9.43
CA MET A 1 -53.01 21.81 10.25
C MET A 1 -52.12 20.82 9.51
N ILE A 2 -51.02 21.28 8.90
CA ILE A 2 -50.12 20.42 8.11
C ILE A 2 -49.31 19.57 9.10
N ASP A 3 -49.31 18.25 8.92
CA ASP A 3 -48.62 17.32 9.83
C ASP A 3 -47.10 17.40 9.63
N VAL A 4 -46.48 18.27 10.42
CA VAL A 4 -45.03 18.49 10.45
C VAL A 4 -44.22 17.25 10.86
N LYS A 5 -44.84 16.23 11.48
CA LYS A 5 -44.14 15.00 11.89
C LYS A 5 -43.77 14.12 10.70
N ASN A 6 -44.56 14.16 9.61
CA ASN A 6 -44.30 13.38 8.40
C ASN A 6 -43.09 13.88 7.62
N TYR A 7 -42.85 15.21 7.59
CA TYR A 7 -41.70 15.78 6.86
C TYR A 7 -40.36 15.44 7.53
N ALA A 8 -40.30 15.42 8.88
CA ALA A 8 -39.09 15.05 9.61
C ALA A 8 -38.69 13.58 9.41
N PHE A 9 -39.67 12.66 9.39
CA PHE A 9 -39.46 11.23 9.15
C PHE A 9 -38.97 10.94 7.72
N LEU A 10 -39.53 11.62 6.71
CA LEU A 10 -39.06 11.52 5.32
C LEU A 10 -37.63 12.08 5.15
N GLY A 11 -37.32 13.16 5.86
CA GLY A 11 -35.96 13.72 5.93
C GLY A 11 -34.95 12.72 6.52
N GLN A 12 -35.30 12.08 7.64
CA GLN A 12 -34.45 11.10 8.30
C GLN A 12 -34.15 9.87 7.42
N ARG A 13 -35.18 9.29 6.78
CA ARG A 13 -34.99 8.16 5.84
C ARG A 13 -34.13 8.51 4.63
N SER A 14 -34.25 9.75 4.13
CA SER A 14 -33.40 10.26 3.05
C SER A 14 -31.92 10.34 3.49
N GLN A 15 -31.66 10.80 4.72
CA GLN A 15 -30.32 10.85 5.30
C GLN A 15 -29.72 9.46 5.53
N GLU A 16 -30.51 8.52 6.06
CA GLU A 16 -30.08 7.13 6.27
C GLU A 16 -29.66 6.47 4.94
N LYS A 17 -30.47 6.63 3.90
CA LYS A 17 -30.17 6.12 2.56
C LYS A 17 -28.90 6.75 1.98
N LYS A 18 -28.69 8.05 2.21
CA LYS A 18 -27.48 8.74 1.77
C LYS A 18 -26.23 8.21 2.48
N ILE A 19 -26.31 7.97 3.79
CA ILE A 19 -25.21 7.38 4.57
C ILE A 19 -24.90 5.96 4.09
N GLU A 20 -25.93 5.15 3.81
CA GLU A 20 -25.72 3.79 3.30
C GLU A 20 -25.03 3.79 1.93
N ASN A 21 -25.42 4.69 1.03
CA ASN A 21 -24.76 4.86 -0.26
C ASN A 21 -23.28 5.25 -0.08
N LEU A 22 -22.99 6.24 0.76
CA LEU A 22 -21.61 6.65 1.08
C LEU A 22 -20.79 5.50 1.65
N LYS A 23 -21.37 4.66 2.51
CA LYS A 23 -20.68 3.47 3.04
C LYS A 23 -20.28 2.52 1.92
N LYS A 24 -21.19 2.19 1.01
CA LYS A 24 -20.94 1.26 -0.10
C LYS A 24 -19.92 1.82 -1.09
N GLU A 25 -20.08 3.07 -1.49
CA GLU A 25 -19.20 3.76 -2.43
C GLU A 25 -17.78 3.89 -1.87
N ASN A 26 -17.64 4.41 -0.65
CA ASN A 26 -16.33 4.57 -0.02
C ASN A 26 -15.66 3.22 0.23
N TYR A 27 -16.40 2.22 0.73
CA TYR A 27 -15.85 0.89 0.96
C TYR A 27 -15.29 0.31 -0.33
N SER A 28 -16.06 0.36 -1.41
CA SER A 28 -15.66 -0.24 -2.69
C SER A 28 -14.41 0.45 -3.25
N ARG A 29 -14.34 1.78 -3.17
CA ARG A 29 -13.18 2.56 -3.62
C ARG A 29 -11.93 2.25 -2.79
N ILE A 30 -12.03 2.33 -1.47
CA ILE A 30 -10.90 2.09 -0.57
C ILE A 30 -10.44 0.63 -0.69
N TYR A 31 -11.37 -0.32 -0.66
CA TYR A 31 -11.02 -1.73 -0.80
C TYR A 31 -10.30 -2.00 -2.13
N ALA A 32 -10.75 -1.41 -3.24
CA ALA A 32 -10.08 -1.58 -4.54
C ALA A 32 -8.66 -0.99 -4.52
N HIS A 33 -8.47 0.17 -3.88
CA HIS A 33 -7.16 0.80 -3.67
C HIS A 33 -6.24 -0.12 -2.86
N GLU A 34 -6.67 -0.56 -1.67
CA GLU A 34 -5.88 -1.43 -0.82
C GLU A 34 -5.63 -2.81 -1.44
N ALA A 35 -6.59 -3.35 -2.18
CA ALA A 35 -6.43 -4.61 -2.89
C ALA A 35 -5.34 -4.52 -3.97
N ALA A 36 -5.17 -3.38 -4.64
CA ALA A 36 -4.10 -3.18 -5.61
C ALA A 36 -2.72 -3.30 -4.94
N HIS A 37 -2.53 -2.64 -3.80
CA HIS A 37 -1.31 -2.77 -3.00
C HIS A 37 -1.07 -4.22 -2.58
N LYS A 38 -2.07 -4.86 -1.96
CA LYS A 38 -1.96 -6.24 -1.46
C LYS A 38 -1.60 -7.23 -2.56
N ASN A 39 -2.28 -7.15 -3.70
CA ASN A 39 -2.07 -8.07 -4.82
C ASN A 39 -0.65 -7.94 -5.38
N ALA A 40 -0.13 -6.72 -5.49
CA ALA A 40 1.22 -6.48 -5.97
C ALA A 40 2.29 -6.83 -4.91
N ALA A 41 2.00 -6.64 -3.62
CA ALA A 41 2.91 -6.96 -2.52
C ALA A 41 3.09 -8.47 -2.32
N GLY A 42 2.09 -9.28 -2.64
CA GLY A 42 2.16 -10.74 -2.44
C GLY A 42 2.46 -11.10 -0.99
N SER A 43 3.48 -11.93 -0.76
CA SER A 43 3.90 -12.35 0.59
C SER A 43 4.52 -11.22 1.44
N LEU A 44 4.92 -10.11 0.82
CA LEU A 44 5.45 -8.93 1.54
C LEU A 44 4.33 -8.03 2.08
N GLY A 45 3.09 -8.25 1.63
CA GLY A 45 1.92 -7.47 2.06
C GLY A 45 1.17 -8.11 3.22
N GLY A 46 0.71 -7.28 4.14
CA GLY A 46 -0.19 -7.66 5.22
C GLY A 46 -1.66 -7.77 4.80
N PRO A 47 -2.57 -7.96 5.77
CA PRO A 47 -4.01 -7.85 5.51
C PRO A 47 -4.40 -6.42 5.13
N ILE A 48 -5.52 -6.28 4.41
CA ILE A 48 -6.16 -4.98 4.18
C ILE A 48 -6.80 -4.54 5.49
N VAL A 49 -6.52 -3.31 5.89
CA VAL A 49 -7.18 -2.64 7.02
C VAL A 49 -8.02 -1.50 6.47
N ILE A 50 -9.27 -1.39 6.93
CA ILE A 50 -10.18 -0.30 6.56
C ILE A 50 -10.49 0.50 7.82
N GLU A 51 -10.38 1.82 7.71
CA GLU A 51 -10.64 2.77 8.77
C GLU A 51 -12.04 3.37 8.60
N TYR A 52 -12.75 3.49 9.71
CA TYR A 52 -14.15 3.92 9.73
C TYR A 52 -14.33 5.15 10.61
N SER A 53 -15.19 6.07 10.20
CA SER A 53 -15.66 7.17 11.04
C SER A 53 -16.53 6.65 12.21
N PRO A 54 -16.82 7.47 13.23
CA PRO A 54 -17.76 7.09 14.29
C PRO A 54 -19.17 6.71 13.80
N GLN A 55 -19.57 7.17 12.60
CA GLN A 55 -20.84 6.83 11.95
C GLN A 55 -20.75 5.51 11.14
N GLY A 56 -19.59 4.85 11.14
CA GLY A 56 -19.31 3.62 10.41
C GLY A 56 -19.13 3.82 8.91
N ILE A 57 -18.75 5.02 8.47
CA ILE A 57 -18.45 5.32 7.06
C ILE A 57 -16.95 5.04 6.84
N PRO A 58 -16.56 4.24 5.84
CA PRO A 58 -15.15 4.06 5.49
C PRO A 58 -14.53 5.40 5.09
N ILE A 59 -13.38 5.73 5.68
CA ILE A 59 -12.68 7.01 5.47
C ILE A 59 -11.24 6.84 5.01
N GLY A 60 -10.65 5.65 5.19
CA GLY A 60 -9.31 5.32 4.73
C GLY A 60 -9.06 3.81 4.78
N GLY A 61 -7.88 3.42 4.35
CA GLY A 61 -7.39 2.06 4.44
C GLY A 61 -5.87 2.04 4.32
N HIS A 62 -5.28 0.89 4.62
CA HIS A 62 -3.87 0.65 4.36
C HIS A 62 -3.57 -0.85 4.20
N VAL A 63 -2.47 -1.14 3.52
CA VAL A 63 -1.78 -2.44 3.54
C VAL A 63 -0.37 -2.25 4.05
N ASN A 64 -0.02 -2.95 5.12
CA ASN A 64 1.36 -2.92 5.62
C ASN A 64 2.27 -3.69 4.66
N ILE A 65 3.13 -2.98 3.94
CA ILE A 65 4.16 -3.59 3.06
C ILE A 65 5.46 -3.70 3.85
N ARG A 66 5.95 -4.93 4.03
CA ARG A 66 7.21 -5.19 4.72
C ARG A 66 8.39 -4.77 3.86
N ILE A 67 9.24 -3.90 4.41
CA ILE A 67 10.53 -3.53 3.83
C ILE A 67 11.63 -4.25 4.60
N PRO A 68 12.31 -5.23 4.00
CA PRO A 68 13.41 -5.95 4.65
C PRO A 68 14.67 -5.08 4.69
N ALA A 69 15.59 -5.42 5.58
CA ALA A 69 16.96 -4.91 5.49
C ALA A 69 17.71 -5.59 4.34
N LEU A 70 18.83 -4.99 3.93
CA LEU A 70 19.73 -5.59 2.94
C LEU A 70 20.21 -6.97 3.39
N ASN A 71 19.89 -8.01 2.61
CA ASN A 71 20.48 -9.33 2.75
C ASN A 71 21.86 -9.34 2.09
N ARG A 72 22.92 -9.29 2.90
CA ARG A 72 24.31 -9.29 2.43
C ARG A 72 24.76 -10.64 1.86
N GLU A 73 24.14 -11.73 2.28
CA GLU A 73 24.45 -13.08 1.77
C GLU A 73 23.77 -13.33 0.42
N ASN A 74 22.61 -12.70 0.19
CA ASN A 74 21.86 -12.80 -1.05
C ASN A 74 21.29 -11.43 -1.48
N PRO A 75 22.13 -10.54 -2.02
CA PRO A 75 21.68 -9.21 -2.45
C PRO A 75 20.66 -9.27 -3.60
N ASP A 76 20.68 -10.32 -4.41
CA ASP A 76 19.70 -10.52 -5.50
C ASP A 76 18.27 -10.73 -4.98
N GLU A 77 18.12 -11.41 -3.85
CA GLU A 77 16.83 -11.50 -3.17
C GLU A 77 16.34 -10.11 -2.74
N THR A 78 17.21 -9.30 -2.14
CA THR A 78 16.87 -7.93 -1.74
C THR A 78 16.49 -7.06 -2.94
N ILE A 79 17.22 -7.14 -4.05
CA ILE A 79 16.90 -6.43 -5.30
C ILE A 79 15.49 -6.82 -5.80
N SER A 80 15.20 -8.12 -5.79
CA SER A 80 13.89 -8.65 -6.23
C SER A 80 12.76 -8.14 -5.33
N GLN A 81 12.93 -8.25 -4.01
CA GLN A 81 11.97 -7.79 -3.01
C GLN A 81 11.77 -6.29 -3.08
N ALA A 82 12.84 -5.49 -3.19
CA ALA A 82 12.76 -4.03 -3.32
C ALA A 82 11.97 -3.61 -4.56
N LYS A 83 12.22 -4.25 -5.72
CA LYS A 83 11.41 -4.02 -6.95
C LYS A 83 9.95 -4.37 -6.73
N GLN A 84 9.65 -5.47 -6.04
CA GLN A 84 8.28 -5.85 -5.73
C GLN A 84 7.60 -4.84 -4.80
N ILE A 85 8.27 -4.39 -3.74
CA ILE A 85 7.77 -3.38 -2.80
C ILE A 85 7.48 -2.08 -3.52
N LYS A 86 8.39 -1.59 -4.38
CA LYS A 86 8.18 -0.38 -5.17
C LYS A 86 6.95 -0.49 -6.06
N ARG A 87 6.79 -1.62 -6.77
CA ARG A 87 5.59 -1.87 -7.59
C ARG A 87 4.33 -1.93 -6.75
N ALA A 88 4.39 -2.54 -5.56
CA ALA A 88 3.26 -2.64 -4.67
C ALA A 88 2.82 -1.28 -4.14
N ALA A 89 3.78 -0.46 -3.70
CA ALA A 89 3.53 0.90 -3.23
C ALA A 89 2.95 1.80 -4.35
N LEU A 90 3.31 1.56 -5.61
CA LEU A 90 2.81 2.34 -6.75
C LEU A 90 1.64 1.66 -7.49
N ALA A 91 1.06 0.58 -6.93
CA ALA A 91 0.07 -0.24 -7.62
C ALA A 91 -1.25 0.50 -7.91
N PRO A 92 -1.81 1.31 -6.99
CA PRO A 92 -2.88 2.24 -7.34
C PRO A 92 -2.29 3.34 -8.21
N VAL A 93 -2.49 3.21 -9.53
CA VAL A 93 -1.96 4.15 -10.53
C VAL A 93 -2.53 5.57 -10.34
N THR A 94 -3.67 5.68 -9.65
CA THR A 94 -4.33 6.93 -9.28
C THR A 94 -4.54 6.96 -7.77
N ASP A 95 -4.51 8.15 -7.17
CA ASP A 95 -4.82 8.37 -5.74
C ASP A 95 -3.75 7.87 -4.75
N LEU A 96 -2.46 7.94 -5.13
CA LEU A 96 -1.34 7.62 -4.23
C LEU A 96 -1.29 8.56 -3.03
N SER A 97 -1.18 8.00 -1.83
CA SER A 97 -0.97 8.74 -0.60
C SER A 97 0.52 9.06 -0.37
N ASP A 98 0.81 10.00 0.54
CA ASP A 98 2.18 10.27 0.97
C ASP A 98 2.86 9.04 1.59
N ALA A 99 2.09 8.16 2.23
CA ALA A 99 2.59 6.91 2.80
C ALA A 99 3.04 5.95 1.69
N ASP A 100 2.27 5.82 0.61
CA ASP A 100 2.60 4.99 -0.55
C ASP A 100 3.89 5.47 -1.22
N LEU A 101 3.97 6.78 -1.46
CA LEU A 101 5.18 7.40 -2.01
C LEU A 101 6.37 7.20 -1.09
N ASN A 102 6.17 7.22 0.23
CA ASN A 102 7.24 6.97 1.20
C ASN A 102 7.75 5.52 1.16
N VAL A 103 6.85 4.54 1.04
CA VAL A 103 7.24 3.13 0.86
C VAL A 103 7.98 2.95 -0.46
N ALA A 104 7.51 3.59 -1.54
CA ALA A 104 8.18 3.53 -2.84
C ALA A 104 9.60 4.12 -2.80
N ARG A 105 9.80 5.25 -2.10
CA ARG A 105 11.14 5.84 -1.90
C ARG A 105 12.06 4.94 -1.08
N GLN A 106 11.56 4.36 0.02
CA GLN A 106 12.36 3.43 0.83
C GLN A 106 12.77 2.19 0.03
N ALA A 107 11.87 1.66 -0.79
CA ALA A 107 12.16 0.56 -1.70
C ALA A 107 13.24 0.93 -2.73
N GLU A 108 13.20 2.16 -3.26
CA GLU A 108 14.23 2.66 -4.18
C GLU A 108 15.60 2.76 -3.51
N THR A 109 15.65 3.27 -2.27
CA THR A 109 16.88 3.33 -1.48
C THR A 109 17.46 1.94 -1.27
N LEU A 110 16.63 0.99 -0.80
CA LEU A 110 17.06 -0.40 -0.59
C LEU A 110 17.55 -1.06 -1.89
N LEU A 111 16.88 -0.79 -3.01
CA LEU A 111 17.28 -1.28 -4.32
C LEU A 111 18.68 -0.77 -4.70
N SER A 112 18.91 0.54 -4.58
CA SER A 112 20.20 1.17 -4.88
C SER A 112 21.33 0.65 -3.98
N GLU A 113 21.06 0.46 -2.69
CA GLU A 113 22.00 -0.13 -1.74
C GLU A 113 22.37 -1.57 -2.11
N ALA A 114 21.38 -2.40 -2.45
CA ALA A 114 21.61 -3.79 -2.82
C ALA A 114 22.37 -3.94 -4.14
N GLU A 115 22.03 -3.13 -5.15
CA GLU A 115 22.74 -3.10 -6.45
C GLU A 115 24.20 -2.65 -6.27
N SER A 116 24.44 -1.64 -5.44
CA SER A 116 25.79 -1.17 -5.11
C SER A 116 26.59 -2.26 -4.40
N TYR A 117 26.02 -2.90 -3.38
CA TYR A 117 26.67 -3.98 -2.65
C TYR A 117 27.03 -5.18 -3.55
N LYS A 118 26.12 -5.59 -4.44
CA LYS A 118 26.35 -6.68 -5.39
C LYS A 118 27.53 -6.37 -6.34
N LYS A 119 27.61 -5.12 -6.82
CA LYS A 119 28.70 -4.68 -7.69
C LYS A 119 30.05 -4.72 -7.00
N ASP A 120 30.12 -4.34 -5.74
CA ASP A 120 31.37 -4.34 -4.98
C ASP A 120 31.85 -5.77 -4.67
N GLN A 121 30.94 -6.69 -4.32
CA GLN A 121 31.25 -8.12 -4.14
C GLN A 121 31.85 -8.75 -5.40
N SER A 122 31.30 -8.42 -6.57
CA SER A 122 31.77 -8.96 -7.85
C SER A 122 33.22 -8.56 -8.14
N LYS A 123 33.61 -7.32 -7.81
CA LYS A 123 34.98 -6.82 -7.98
C LYS A 123 35.98 -7.46 -7.01
N SER A 124 35.57 -7.70 -5.76
CA SER A 124 36.42 -8.36 -4.78
C SER A 124 36.68 -9.83 -5.13
N GLY A 125 35.69 -10.53 -5.69
CA GLY A 125 35.87 -11.88 -6.22
C GLY A 125 36.81 -11.95 -7.43
N GLU A 126 36.65 -11.04 -8.39
CA GLU A 126 37.48 -10.97 -9.60
C GLU A 126 38.97 -10.65 -9.28
N THR A 127 39.22 -9.85 -8.24
CA THR A 127 40.59 -9.53 -7.82
C THR A 127 41.30 -10.74 -7.21
N LEU A 128 40.57 -11.67 -6.57
CA LEU A 128 41.16 -12.87 -5.95
C LEU A 128 41.56 -13.93 -6.99
N ASP A 129 40.82 -14.04 -8.10
CA ASP A 129 41.12 -14.98 -9.19
C ASP A 129 42.33 -14.57 -10.05
N LEU A 130 42.76 -13.30 -9.99
CA LEU A 130 43.92 -12.82 -10.75
C LEU A 130 45.27 -13.00 -10.03
N ILE A 131 45.26 -13.52 -8.79
CA ILE A 131 46.47 -13.69 -7.96
C ILE A 131 46.76 -15.16 -7.59
N GLY A 132 45.96 -16.11 -8.12
CA GLY A 132 46.17 -17.56 -7.98
C GLY A 132 46.78 -18.17 -9.24
#